data_AF-A0A414K556-F1
#
_entry.id   AF-A0A414K556-F1
#
_cell.length_a   1.000
_cell.length_b   1.000
_cell.length_c   1.000
_cell.angle_alpha   90.00
_cell.angle_beta   90.00
_cell.angle_gamma   90.00
#
_symmetry.space_group_name_H-M   'P 1'
#
loop_
_entity.id
_entity.type
_entity.pdbx_description
1 polymer ?
#
loop_
_entity_poly.entity_id
_entity_poly.type
_entity_poly.pdbx_seq_one_letter_code
_entity_poly.pdbx_strand_id
1 'polypeptide(L)'
;NHRTNVELNNRLVCFDIKDLGKQLKKLGMLIVQDQVWNRVTVNRSAHKSTRYYIDEFHLLLKEEQTAAYSVEIWKRFRKWGGIPTGITQNVKDLLASREIENIFENSDFILMLNQASGDRQILAKQLNISTHQLSYVTNSGEGEGLIFYGNTIIPFKDRFDNTLMLYALMSSKPEDVEKREKLGIKGRDDS
;
A
#
# COMPACT_ATOMS: atom_id res chain seq x y z
N ASN A 1 -21.99 -4.14 24.53
CA ASN A 1 -22.30 -3.42 23.27
C ASN A 1 -21.26 -2.33 23.02
N HIS A 2 -20.12 -2.68 22.44
CA HIS A 2 -19.11 -1.70 22.06
C HIS A 2 -19.45 -1.14 20.68
N ARG A 3 -19.92 0.11 20.64
CA ARG A 3 -20.03 0.90 19.40
C ARG A 3 -18.63 1.04 18.80
N THR A 4 -18.49 0.75 17.51
CA THR A 4 -17.31 1.11 16.73
C THR A 4 -17.15 2.63 16.80
N ASN A 5 -16.01 3.12 17.27
CA ASN A 5 -15.67 4.54 17.38
C ASN A 5 -15.29 5.19 16.03
N VAL A 6 -15.40 4.44 14.93
CA VAL A 6 -15.07 4.91 13.59
C VAL A 6 -16.29 5.54 12.95
N GLU A 7 -16.24 6.86 12.73
CA GLU A 7 -17.21 7.56 11.89
C GLU A 7 -16.96 7.22 10.41
N LEU A 8 -17.64 6.19 9.94
CA LEU A 8 -17.45 5.66 8.58
C LEU A 8 -17.85 6.67 7.49
N ASN A 9 -18.66 7.68 7.80
CA ASN A 9 -19.15 8.67 6.83
C ASN A 9 -18.16 9.77 6.46
N ASN A 10 -16.98 9.79 7.08
CA ASN A 10 -15.95 10.76 6.77
C ASN A 10 -15.32 10.54 5.38
N ARG A 11 -14.76 11.61 4.81
CA ARG A 11 -14.07 11.58 3.52
C ARG A 11 -12.81 10.73 3.56
N LEU A 12 -12.14 10.70 4.70
CA LEU A 12 -10.97 9.88 5.00
C LEU A 12 -11.30 9.03 6.21
N VAL A 13 -11.10 7.72 6.09
CA VAL A 13 -11.30 6.76 7.17
C VAL A 13 -10.01 5.95 7.27
N CYS A 14 -9.43 5.88 8.48
CA CYS A 14 -8.25 5.09 8.77
C CYS A 14 -8.66 3.96 9.72
N PHE A 15 -8.31 2.73 9.37
CA PHE A 15 -8.49 1.56 10.23
C PHE A 15 -7.14 1.18 10.80
N ASP A 16 -6.93 1.43 12.10
CA ASP A 16 -5.74 0.95 12.79
C ASP A 16 -6.02 -0.44 13.37
N ILE A 17 -5.16 -1.40 13.01
CA ILE A 17 -5.22 -2.79 13.45
C ILE A 17 -3.94 -3.22 14.19
N LYS A 18 -3.10 -2.28 14.58
CA LYS A 18 -1.79 -2.53 15.22
C LYS A 18 -1.93 -3.29 16.54
N ASP A 19 -2.91 -2.92 17.37
CA ASP A 19 -3.10 -3.52 18.70
C ASP A 19 -4.00 -4.76 18.71
N LEU A 20 -4.45 -5.22 17.54
CA LEU A 20 -5.19 -6.48 17.44
C LEU A 20 -4.23 -7.67 17.57
N GLY A 21 -4.44 -8.49 18.60
CA GLY A 21 -3.74 -9.77 18.75
C GLY A 21 -3.90 -10.66 17.52
N LYS A 22 -2.93 -11.55 17.27
CA LYS A 22 -2.84 -12.37 16.03
C LYS A 22 -4.16 -13.03 15.60
N GLN A 23 -4.92 -13.60 16.52
CA GLN A 23 -6.21 -14.24 16.23
C GLN A 23 -7.29 -13.22 15.81
N LEU A 24 -7.38 -12.09 16.51
CA LEU A 24 -8.34 -11.03 16.21
C LEU A 24 -7.97 -10.28 14.94
N LYS A 25 -6.68 -10.21 14.59
CA LYS A 25 -6.20 -9.53 13.38
C LYS A 25 -6.83 -10.11 12.11
N LYS A 26 -6.95 -11.44 12.01
CA LYS A 26 -7.62 -12.10 10.86
C LYS A 26 -9.07 -11.65 10.71
N LEU A 27 -9.83 -11.70 11.81
CA LEU A 27 -11.23 -11.29 11.81
C LEU A 27 -11.37 -9.77 11.55
N GLY A 28 -10.52 -8.96 12.18
CA GLY A 28 -10.48 -7.52 11.98
C GLY A 28 -10.21 -7.14 10.53
N MET A 29 -9.28 -7.83 9.86
CA MET A 29 -9.00 -7.60 8.43
C MET A 29 -10.22 -7.93 7.55
N LEU A 30 -10.92 -9.03 7.81
CA LEU A 30 -12.15 -9.36 7.06
C LEU A 30 -13.25 -8.30 7.28
N ILE A 31 -13.42 -7.81 8.51
CA ILE A 31 -14.39 -6.75 8.82
C ILE A 31 -14.02 -5.46 8.07
N VAL A 32 -12.75 -5.05 8.10
CA VAL A 32 -12.28 -3.85 7.38
C VAL A 32 -12.52 -3.99 5.87
N GLN A 33 -12.18 -5.15 5.31
CA GLN A 33 -12.40 -5.44 3.90
C GLN A 33 -13.89 -5.37 3.50
N ASP A 34 -14.80 -5.89 4.33
CA ASP A 34 -16.25 -5.78 4.13
C ASP A 34 -16.74 -4.32 4.21
N GLN A 35 -16.26 -3.55 5.18
CA GLN A 35 -16.58 -2.12 5.29
C GLN A 35 -16.13 -1.34 4.04
N VAL A 36 -14.95 -1.64 3.53
CA VAL A 36 -14.42 -1.03 2.30
C VAL A 36 -15.28 -1.42 1.09
N TRP A 37 -15.66 -2.69 0.96
CA TRP A 37 -16.54 -3.17 -0.10
C TRP A 37 -17.88 -2.43 -0.11
N ASN A 38 -18.50 -2.30 1.06
CA ASN A 38 -19.75 -1.57 1.23
C ASN A 38 -19.58 -0.09 0.87
N ARG A 39 -18.49 0.55 1.30
CA ARG A 39 -18.17 1.95 0.95
C ARG A 39 -18.02 2.15 -0.55
N VAL A 40 -17.29 1.28 -1.25
CA VAL A 40 -17.13 1.34 -2.72
C VAL A 40 -18.47 1.14 -3.41
N THR A 41 -19.29 0.21 -2.93
CA THR A 41 -20.62 -0.05 -3.49
C THR A 41 -21.55 1.17 -3.36
N VAL A 42 -21.60 1.79 -2.19
CA VAL A 42 -22.40 3.02 -1.97
C VAL A 42 -21.88 4.18 -2.83
N ASN A 43 -20.56 4.38 -2.88
CA ASN A 43 -19.95 5.44 -3.65
C ASN A 43 -20.14 5.25 -5.16
N ARG A 44 -20.11 4.01 -5.66
CA ARG A 44 -20.44 3.69 -7.06
C ARG A 44 -21.85 4.17 -7.42
N SER A 45 -22.84 3.85 -6.59
CA SER A 45 -24.23 4.30 -6.78
C SER A 45 -24.36 5.83 -6.76
N ALA A 46 -23.49 6.50 -6.01
CA ALA A 46 -23.39 7.96 -5.95
C ALA A 46 -22.42 8.57 -7.00
N HIS A 47 -21.87 7.75 -7.91
CA HIS A 47 -20.90 8.15 -8.95
C HIS A 47 -19.63 8.80 -8.40
N LYS A 48 -19.16 8.30 -7.26
CA LYS A 48 -17.92 8.73 -6.58
C LYS A 48 -16.88 7.63 -6.63
N SER A 49 -15.64 8.00 -6.96
CA SER A 49 -14.51 7.10 -6.87
C SER A 49 -14.04 6.94 -5.41
N THR A 50 -13.57 5.75 -5.04
CA THR A 50 -13.04 5.46 -3.71
C THR A 50 -11.60 4.98 -3.82
N ARG A 51 -10.67 5.71 -3.21
CA ARG A 51 -9.29 5.23 -3.07
C ARG A 51 -9.20 4.35 -1.84
N TYR A 52 -8.59 3.19 -1.97
CA TYR A 52 -8.40 2.24 -0.90
C TYR A 52 -6.92 1.90 -0.78
N TYR A 53 -6.27 2.40 0.27
CA TYR A 53 -4.86 2.16 0.54
C TYR A 53 -4.72 1.11 1.63
N ILE A 54 -3.83 0.15 1.39
CA ILE A 54 -3.53 -0.93 2.33
C ILE A 54 -2.04 -0.92 2.59
N ASP A 55 -1.65 -0.44 3.76
CA ASP A 55 -0.28 -0.60 4.22
C ASP A 55 -0.03 -2.03 4.72
N GLU A 56 1.21 -2.50 4.59
CA GLU A 56 1.60 -3.89 4.87
C GLU A 56 0.70 -4.95 4.20
N PHE A 57 0.38 -4.72 2.92
CA PHE A 57 -0.55 -5.55 2.15
C PHE A 57 -0.20 -7.04 2.15
N HIS A 58 1.09 -7.38 2.25
CA HIS A 58 1.55 -8.77 2.34
C HIS A 58 0.90 -9.54 3.50
N LEU A 59 0.43 -8.86 4.55
CA LEU A 59 -0.29 -9.49 5.67
C LEU A 59 -1.65 -10.06 5.24
N LEU A 60 -2.35 -9.42 4.29
CA LEU A 60 -3.61 -9.93 3.77
C LEU A 60 -3.44 -11.17 2.90
N LEU A 61 -2.23 -11.42 2.39
CA LEU A 61 -1.94 -12.54 1.53
C LEU A 61 -1.45 -13.79 2.27
N LYS A 62 -1.24 -13.71 3.60
CA LYS A 62 -0.76 -14.82 4.43
C LYS A 62 -1.80 -15.93 4.61
N GLU A 63 -3.07 -15.57 4.60
CA GLU A 63 -4.19 -16.48 4.84
C GLU A 63 -5.04 -16.60 3.58
N GLU A 64 -5.41 -17.82 3.20
CA GLU A 64 -6.14 -18.10 1.96
C GLU A 64 -7.42 -17.27 1.82
N GLN A 65 -8.20 -17.14 2.90
CA GLN A 65 -9.46 -16.40 2.89
C GLN A 65 -9.26 -14.89 2.64
N THR A 66 -8.30 -14.25 3.32
CA THR A 66 -8.04 -12.82 3.15
C THR A 66 -7.36 -12.54 1.80
N ALA A 67 -6.57 -13.49 1.30
CA ALA A 67 -5.93 -13.42 -0.01
C ALA A 67 -6.99 -13.48 -1.12
N ALA A 68 -7.89 -14.47 -1.08
CA ALA A 68 -8.98 -14.61 -2.03
C ALA A 68 -9.88 -13.36 -2.05
N TYR A 69 -10.20 -12.80 -0.88
CA TYR A 69 -10.98 -11.57 -0.80
C TYR A 69 -10.24 -10.37 -1.41
N SER A 70 -8.91 -10.28 -1.20
CA SER A 70 -8.09 -9.23 -1.79
C SER A 70 -8.06 -9.32 -3.32
N VAL A 71 -8.02 -10.53 -3.89
CA VAL A 71 -8.13 -10.74 -5.35
C VAL A 71 -9.48 -10.27 -5.89
N GLU A 72 -10.58 -10.59 -5.20
CA GLU A 72 -11.90 -10.11 -5.60
C GLU A 72 -12.00 -8.57 -5.57
N ILE A 73 -11.40 -7.92 -4.57
CA ILE A 73 -11.29 -6.46 -4.52
C ILE A 73 -10.60 -5.94 -5.79
N TRP A 74 -9.42 -6.46 -6.15
CA TRP A 74 -8.68 -6.02 -7.34
C TRP A 74 -9.45 -6.23 -8.64
N LYS A 75 -10.14 -7.37 -8.78
CA LYS A 75 -10.93 -7.70 -9.98
C LYS A 75 -12.18 -6.81 -10.12
N ARG A 76 -12.86 -6.48 -9.02
CA ARG A 76 -14.16 -5.77 -9.08
C ARG A 76 -14.03 -4.26 -8.98
N PHE A 77 -13.16 -3.75 -8.12
CA PHE A 77 -13.12 -2.32 -7.80
C PHE A 77 -12.80 -1.47 -9.02
N ARG A 78 -11.94 -1.95 -9.92
CA ARG A 78 -11.62 -1.28 -11.20
C ARG A 78 -12.86 -0.88 -12.00
N LYS A 79 -13.91 -1.71 -11.99
CA LYS A 79 -15.18 -1.44 -12.71
C LYS A 79 -16.15 -0.57 -11.90
N TRP A 80 -15.93 -0.43 -10.60
CA TRP A 80 -16.85 0.20 -9.65
C TRP A 80 -16.37 1.58 -9.18
N GLY A 81 -15.29 2.11 -9.77
CA GLY A 81 -14.66 3.36 -9.34
C GLY A 81 -13.82 3.21 -8.07
N GLY A 82 -13.57 1.98 -7.61
CA GLY A 82 -12.62 1.70 -6.55
C GLY A 82 -11.20 1.64 -7.10
N ILE A 83 -10.25 2.26 -6.40
CA ILE A 83 -8.83 2.29 -6.74
C ILE A 83 -8.07 1.68 -5.57
N PRO A 84 -7.89 0.35 -5.55
CA PRO A 84 -7.10 -0.30 -4.51
C PRO A 84 -5.60 -0.08 -4.75
N THR A 85 -4.85 0.11 -3.68
CA THR A 85 -3.40 0.28 -3.69
C THR A 85 -2.82 -0.46 -2.49
N GLY A 86 -2.09 -1.54 -2.77
CA GLY A 86 -1.34 -2.28 -1.77
C GLY A 86 0.07 -1.73 -1.67
N ILE A 87 0.55 -1.53 -0.44
CA ILE A 87 1.89 -1.05 -0.13
C ILE A 87 2.56 -2.13 0.72
N THR A 88 3.81 -2.46 0.41
CA THR A 88 4.55 -3.48 1.15
C THR A 88 6.05 -3.23 1.09
N GLN A 89 6.73 -3.54 2.20
CA GLN A 89 8.18 -3.59 2.27
C GLN A 89 8.71 -5.04 2.23
N ASN A 90 7.86 -6.02 2.54
CA ASN A 90 8.23 -7.44 2.55
C ASN A 90 7.83 -8.12 1.23
N VAL A 91 8.76 -8.12 0.29
CA VAL A 91 8.61 -8.71 -1.04
C VAL A 91 8.48 -10.24 -0.97
N LYS A 92 9.23 -10.90 -0.09
CA LYS A 92 9.21 -12.36 0.02
C LYS A 92 7.85 -12.87 0.48
N ASP A 93 7.28 -12.25 1.52
CA ASP A 93 5.96 -12.61 2.02
C ASP A 93 4.87 -12.32 0.97
N LEU A 94 5.00 -11.22 0.23
CA LEU A 94 4.09 -10.87 -0.86
C LEU A 94 4.10 -11.96 -1.95
N LEU A 95 5.30 -12.36 -2.40
CA LEU A 95 5.49 -13.32 -3.49
C LEU A 95 5.31 -14.79 -3.06
N ALA A 96 5.23 -15.07 -1.76
CA ALA A 96 4.93 -16.41 -1.25
C ALA A 96 3.45 -16.81 -1.48
N SER A 97 2.56 -15.83 -1.67
CA SER A 97 1.16 -16.08 -1.94
C SER A 97 0.94 -16.47 -3.40
N ARG A 98 0.18 -17.55 -3.62
CA ARG A 98 -0.22 -17.97 -4.98
C ARG A 98 -1.16 -16.98 -5.65
N GLU A 99 -1.83 -16.14 -4.86
CA GLU A 99 -2.80 -15.17 -5.35
C GLU A 99 -2.16 -13.88 -5.89
N ILE A 100 -0.86 -13.67 -5.66
CA ILE A 100 -0.20 -12.42 -6.05
C ILE A 100 -0.19 -12.20 -7.57
N GLU A 101 -0.10 -13.26 -8.36
CA GLU A 101 -0.12 -13.16 -9.82
C GLU A 101 -1.43 -12.52 -10.29
N ASN A 102 -2.58 -12.93 -9.72
CA ASN A 102 -3.87 -12.31 -10.01
C ASN A 102 -3.90 -10.81 -9.67
N ILE A 103 -3.24 -10.40 -8.59
CA ILE A 103 -3.16 -8.99 -8.19
C ILE A 103 -2.32 -8.20 -9.19
N PHE A 104 -1.15 -8.70 -9.58
CA PHE A 104 -0.28 -8.04 -10.56
C PHE A 104 -0.94 -7.94 -11.94
N GLU A 105 -1.57 -8.99 -12.43
CA GLU A 105 -2.30 -8.97 -13.72
C GLU A 105 -3.44 -7.94 -13.74
N ASN A 106 -4.02 -7.64 -12.58
CA ASN A 106 -5.09 -6.65 -12.44
C ASN A 106 -4.57 -5.26 -12.01
N SER A 107 -3.25 -5.07 -11.95
CA SER A 107 -2.62 -3.81 -11.57
C SER A 107 -1.97 -3.15 -12.79
N ASP A 108 -2.64 -2.16 -13.38
CA ASP A 108 -2.09 -1.38 -14.49
C ASP A 108 -0.92 -0.48 -14.06
N PHE A 109 -0.78 -0.22 -12.75
CA PHE A 109 0.26 0.65 -12.17
C PHE A 109 0.99 -0.06 -11.02
N ILE A 110 2.32 -0.08 -11.08
CA ILE A 110 3.18 -0.54 -9.99
C ILE A 110 4.31 0.49 -9.80
N LEU A 111 4.60 0.82 -8.55
CA LEU A 111 5.74 1.65 -8.18
C LEU A 111 6.73 0.77 -7.40
N MET A 112 7.89 0.50 -7.99
CA MET A 112 8.95 -0.30 -7.35
C MET A 112 10.12 0.60 -6.99
N LEU A 113 10.27 0.90 -5.71
CA LEU A 113 11.45 1.59 -5.17
C LEU A 113 12.64 0.63 -5.06
N ASN A 114 13.80 1.15 -4.67
CA ASN A 114 14.98 0.32 -4.39
C ASN A 114 14.67 -0.81 -3.39
N GLN A 115 15.09 -2.03 -3.72
CA GLN A 115 14.92 -3.25 -2.93
C GLN A 115 16.29 -3.85 -2.60
N ALA A 116 16.34 -4.69 -1.56
CA ALA A 116 17.52 -5.51 -1.28
C ALA A 116 17.85 -6.42 -2.49
N SER A 117 19.14 -6.70 -2.73
CA SER A 117 19.61 -7.39 -3.94
C SER A 117 18.86 -8.70 -4.24
N GLY A 118 18.59 -9.52 -3.22
CA GLY A 118 17.83 -10.77 -3.37
C GLY A 118 16.39 -10.53 -3.81
N ASP A 119 15.67 -9.64 -3.12
CA ASP A 119 14.25 -9.35 -3.40
C ASP A 119 14.07 -8.69 -4.76
N ARG A 120 15.01 -7.83 -5.12
CA ARG A 120 15.08 -7.16 -6.42
C ARG A 120 15.13 -8.15 -7.58
N GLN A 121 15.95 -9.20 -7.48
CA GLN A 121 16.05 -10.21 -8.54
C GLN A 121 14.75 -11.02 -8.68
N ILE A 122 14.09 -11.33 -7.55
CA ILE A 122 12.83 -12.08 -7.55
C ILE A 122 11.72 -11.24 -8.19
N LEU A 123 11.59 -9.96 -7.80
CA LEU A 123 10.63 -9.04 -8.43
C LEU A 123 10.92 -8.80 -9.91
N ALA A 124 12.19 -8.69 -10.29
CA ALA A 124 12.57 -8.51 -11.67
C ALA A 124 12.08 -9.66 -12.56
N LYS A 125 12.20 -10.89 -12.07
CA LYS A 125 11.69 -12.05 -12.78
C LYS A 125 10.15 -12.03 -12.87
N GLN A 126 9.47 -11.72 -11.77
CA GLN A 126 8.00 -11.70 -11.72
C GLN A 126 7.38 -10.60 -12.59
N LEU A 127 8.01 -9.43 -12.62
CA LEU A 127 7.54 -8.27 -13.38
C LEU A 127 8.16 -8.16 -14.78
N ASN A 128 8.87 -9.19 -15.24
CA ASN A 128 9.55 -9.24 -16.54
C ASN A 128 10.47 -8.03 -16.82
N ILE A 129 11.22 -7.60 -15.80
CA ILE A 129 12.15 -6.46 -15.89
C ILE A 129 13.43 -6.92 -16.60
N SER A 130 13.80 -6.22 -17.67
CA SER A 130 15.08 -6.47 -18.35
C SER A 130 16.28 -6.09 -17.49
N THR A 131 17.44 -6.70 -17.74
CA THR A 131 18.70 -6.35 -17.05
C THR A 131 19.06 -4.87 -17.17
N HIS A 132 18.77 -4.26 -18.33
CA HIS A 132 18.97 -2.83 -18.56
C HIS A 132 18.07 -1.98 -17.64
N GLN A 133 16.77 -2.27 -17.59
CA GLN A 133 15.84 -1.57 -16.68
C GLN A 133 16.22 -1.79 -15.21
N LEU A 134 16.65 -3.00 -14.85
CA LEU A 134 17.07 -3.32 -13.49
C LEU A 134 18.32 -2.53 -13.07
N SER A 135 19.21 -2.21 -14.01
CA SER A 135 20.43 -1.44 -13.72
C SER A 135 20.14 -0.04 -13.13
N TYR A 136 19.00 0.56 -13.48
CA TYR A 136 18.57 1.86 -12.91
C TYR A 136 18.25 1.79 -11.42
N VAL A 137 17.98 0.60 -10.87
CA VAL A 137 17.71 0.40 -9.44
C VAL A 137 18.82 -0.37 -8.73
N THR A 138 19.95 -0.63 -9.39
CA THR A 138 20.98 -1.50 -8.81
C THR A 138 21.82 -0.83 -7.72
N ASN A 139 21.98 0.49 -7.78
CA ASN A 139 22.67 1.35 -6.81
C ASN A 139 21.90 2.66 -6.60
N SER A 140 20.58 2.58 -6.57
CA SER A 140 19.72 3.77 -6.56
C SER A 140 19.53 4.33 -5.15
N GLY A 141 19.43 5.64 -5.06
CA GLY A 141 19.20 6.35 -3.80
C GLY A 141 17.76 6.19 -3.28
N GLU A 142 17.49 6.78 -2.12
CA GLU A 142 16.11 7.00 -1.66
C GLU A 142 15.35 7.83 -2.72
N GLY A 143 14.07 7.48 -2.97
CA GLY A 143 13.24 8.15 -3.97
C GLY A 143 13.48 7.75 -5.42
N GLU A 144 14.37 6.77 -5.67
CA GLU A 144 14.63 6.25 -7.01
C GLU A 144 14.02 4.85 -7.20
N GLY A 145 13.55 4.56 -8.41
CA GLY A 145 12.83 3.31 -8.69
C GLY A 145 12.39 3.15 -10.15
N LEU A 146 11.48 2.19 -10.34
CA LEU A 146 10.78 1.94 -11.60
C LEU A 146 9.28 2.16 -11.43
N ILE A 147 8.66 2.83 -12.41
CA ILE A 147 7.21 2.90 -12.58
C ILE A 147 6.83 1.95 -13.71
N PHE A 148 5.86 1.09 -13.43
CA PHE A 148 5.21 0.23 -14.41
C PHE A 148 3.85 0.86 -14.71
N TYR A 149 3.58 1.10 -15.98
CA TYR A 149 2.28 1.58 -16.46
C TYR A 149 1.88 0.82 -17.72
N GLY A 150 0.96 -0.13 -17.55
CA GLY A 150 0.66 -1.15 -18.56
C GLY A 150 1.95 -1.87 -18.96
N ASN A 151 2.32 -1.78 -20.24
CA ASN A 151 3.53 -2.42 -20.79
C ASN A 151 4.77 -1.53 -20.74
N THR A 152 4.66 -0.31 -20.17
CA THR A 152 5.77 0.65 -20.13
C THR A 152 6.46 0.60 -18.77
N ILE A 153 7.79 0.54 -18.78
CA ILE A 153 8.61 0.64 -17.57
C ILE A 153 9.45 1.90 -17.68
N ILE A 154 9.29 2.81 -16.73
CA ILE A 154 9.94 4.13 -16.70
C ILE A 154 10.79 4.22 -15.44
N PRO A 155 12.12 4.37 -15.56
CA PRO A 155 12.95 4.69 -14.41
C PRO A 155 12.66 6.12 -13.96
N PHE A 156 12.61 6.33 -12.64
CA PHE A 156 12.38 7.65 -12.07
C PHE A 156 13.34 7.94 -10.92
N LYS A 157 13.54 9.23 -10.70
CA LYS A 157 14.30 9.78 -9.58
C LYS A 157 13.51 10.93 -8.99
N ASP A 158 12.93 10.69 -7.81
CA ASP A 158 12.26 11.72 -7.03
C ASP A 158 13.24 12.28 -6.00
N ARG A 159 13.47 13.59 -6.07
CA ARG A 159 14.23 14.33 -5.05
C ARG A 159 13.23 15.14 -4.24
N PHE A 160 12.56 14.49 -3.31
CA PHE A 160 11.60 15.16 -2.46
C PHE A 160 12.31 16.21 -1.60
N ASP A 161 11.79 17.43 -1.62
CA ASP A 161 12.38 18.54 -0.86
C ASP A 161 12.16 18.33 0.64
N ASN A 162 13.25 17.95 1.32
CA ASN A 162 13.25 17.67 2.75
C ASN A 162 13.07 18.93 3.62
N THR A 163 13.13 20.13 3.04
CA THR A 163 12.86 21.39 3.74
C THR A 163 11.36 21.64 3.94
N LEU A 164 10.51 20.99 3.15
CA LEU A 164 9.07 21.15 3.22
C LEU A 164 8.52 20.64 4.55
N MET A 165 7.56 21.38 5.12
CA MET A 165 6.76 20.93 6.26
C MET A 165 6.10 19.57 6.00
N LEU A 166 5.72 19.31 4.74
CA LEU A 166 5.15 18.04 4.32
C LEU A 166 6.12 16.87 4.52
N TYR A 167 7.41 17.05 4.23
CA TYR A 167 8.43 16.01 4.49
C TYR A 167 8.51 15.71 5.99
N ALA A 168 8.58 16.76 6.81
CA ALA A 168 8.59 16.61 8.26
C ALA A 168 7.34 15.82 8.70
N LEU A 169 6.14 16.18 8.26
CA LEU A 169 4.89 15.48 8.60
C LEU A 169 4.80 14.01 8.18
N MET A 170 5.53 13.59 7.13
CA MET A 170 5.47 12.23 6.60
C MET A 170 6.61 11.32 7.07
N SER A 171 7.77 11.88 7.44
CA SER A 171 8.95 11.07 7.81
C SER A 171 8.77 10.30 9.11
N SER A 172 9.17 9.03 9.15
CA SER A 172 9.26 8.25 10.40
C SER A 172 10.70 8.21 10.95
N LYS A 173 11.65 8.89 10.30
CA LYS A 173 13.05 8.90 10.74
C LYS A 173 13.15 9.63 12.09
N PRO A 174 13.80 9.03 13.11
CA PRO A 174 13.95 9.67 14.43
C PRO A 174 14.55 11.08 14.36
N GLU A 175 15.52 11.31 13.47
CA GLU A 175 16.18 12.60 13.26
C GLU A 175 15.23 13.68 12.73
N ASP A 176 14.19 13.31 11.99
CA ASP A 176 13.20 14.23 11.44
C ASP A 176 12.10 14.57 12.48
N VAL A 177 12.00 13.82 13.57
CA VAL A 177 11.06 14.09 14.68
C VAL A 177 11.42 15.41 15.38
N GLU A 178 12.70 15.65 15.61
CA GLU A 178 13.19 16.91 16.20
C GLU A 178 12.83 18.13 15.32
N LYS A 179 12.79 17.93 13.99
CA LYS A 179 12.38 18.96 13.03
C LYS A 179 10.88 19.29 13.15
N ARG A 180 10.02 18.30 13.44
CA ARG A 180 8.58 18.53 13.70
C ARG A 180 8.35 19.36 14.95
N GLU A 181 9.06 19.02 16.02
CA GLU A 181 8.97 19.73 17.30
C GLU A 181 9.39 21.20 17.14
N LYS A 182 10.49 21.46 16.41
CA LYS A 182 10.94 22.82 16.07
C LYS A 182 9.95 23.60 15.19
N LEU A 183 9.13 22.91 14.40
CA LEU A 183 8.07 23.50 13.59
C LEU A 183 6.74 23.68 14.35
N GLY A 184 6.70 23.36 15.66
CA GLY A 184 5.50 23.50 16.50
C GLY A 184 4.41 22.47 16.19
N ILE A 185 4.74 21.43 15.44
CA ILE A 185 3.82 20.34 15.10
C ILE A 185 3.91 19.32 16.24
N LYS A 186 2.92 19.36 17.15
CA LYS A 186 2.82 18.36 18.23
C LYS A 186 2.72 16.96 17.62
N GLY A 187 3.41 16.01 18.24
CA GLY A 187 3.52 14.63 17.78
C GLY A 187 2.17 14.00 17.48
N ARG A 188 2.19 13.01 16.57
CA ARG A 188 1.11 12.02 16.46
C ARG A 188 0.95 11.42 17.86
N ASP A 189 -0.27 11.45 18.41
CA ASP A 189 -0.61 10.55 19.52
C ASP A 189 -0.52 9.12 18.94
N ASP A 190 0.68 8.56 18.94
CA ASP A 190 0.95 7.16 18.62
C ASP A 190 0.65 6.28 19.85
N SER A 191 -0.48 6.55 20.51
CA SER A 191 -1.02 5.79 21.64
C SER A 191 -2.05 4.76 21.19
#